data_AF-A0A848C7C2-F1
#
_entry.id   AF-A0A848C7C2-F1
#
_cell.length_a   1.000
_cell.length_b   1.000
_cell.length_c   1.000
_cell.angle_alpha   90.00
_cell.angle_beta   90.00
_cell.angle_gamma   90.00
#
_symmetry.space_group_name_H-M   'P 1'
#
loop_
_entity.id
_entity.type
_entity.pdbx_description
1 polymer ?
#
loop_
_entity_poly.entity_id
_entity_poly.type
_entity_poly.pdbx_seq_one_letter_code
_entity_poly.pdbx_strand_id
1 'polypeptide(L)' 'MLDEKLAEKYYQERIEAESWHGPYTEEELNKQEKISKYLDEYSAAKDEKERRLIVKKCYDELWAN' A
#
# COMPACT_ATOMS: atom_id res chain seq x y z
N MET A 1 10.25 -7.02 36.97
CA MET A 1 9.66 -6.16 35.93
C MET A 1 10.79 -5.64 35.08
N LEU A 2 10.69 -5.77 33.76
CA LEU A 2 11.54 -4.99 32.85
C LEU A 2 11.28 -3.51 33.11
N ASP A 3 12.34 -2.71 33.20
CA ASP A 3 12.24 -1.25 33.22
C ASP A 3 11.43 -0.80 32.00
N GLU A 4 10.46 0.10 32.21
CA GLU A 4 9.46 0.50 31.21
C GLU A 4 10.14 1.00 29.92
N LYS A 5 11.26 1.71 30.06
CA LYS A 5 12.09 2.18 28.95
C LYS A 5 12.74 1.05 28.16
N LEU A 6 13.14 -0.03 28.84
CA LEU A 6 13.76 -1.18 28.19
C LEU A 6 12.71 -2.01 27.43
N ALA A 7 11.49 -2.12 27.98
CA ALA A 7 10.38 -2.74 27.28
C ALA A 7 10.00 -1.94 26.01
N GLU A 8 9.87 -0.61 26.11
CA GLU A 8 9.57 0.26 24.97
C GLU A 8 10.62 0.12 23.85
N LYS A 9 11.91 0.09 24.21
CA LYS A 9 13.00 -0.14 23.26
C LYS A 9 12.83 -1.47 22.50
N TYR A 10 12.58 -2.58 23.21
CA TYR A 10 12.40 -3.88 22.57
C TYR A 10 11.15 -3.94 21.68
N TYR A 11 10.08 -3.21 22.02
CA TYR A 11 8.91 -3.11 21.16
C TYR A 11 9.21 -2.34 19.88
N GLN A 12 9.92 -1.22 19.96
CA GLN A 12 10.34 -0.45 18.78
C GLN A 12 11.25 -1.26 17.87
N GLU A 13 12.29 -1.90 18.42
CA GLU A 13 13.22 -2.74 17.63
C GLU A 13 12.50 -3.88 16.91
N ARG A 14 11.48 -4.48 17.55
CA ARG A 14 10.63 -5.49 16.90
C ARG A 14 9.77 -4.91 15.78
N ILE A 15 9.14 -3.76 16.00
CA ILE A 15 8.33 -3.10 14.98
C ILE A 15 9.21 -2.73 13.78
N GLU A 16 10.40 -2.17 14.01
CA GLU A 16 11.34 -1.83 12.95
C GLU A 16 11.79 -3.07 12.16
N ALA A 17 12.10 -4.17 12.86
CA ALA A 17 12.49 -5.41 12.22
C ALA A 17 11.34 -6.07 11.44
N GLU A 18 10.11 -6.07 11.98
CA GLU A 18 8.91 -6.63 11.36
C GLU A 18 8.36 -5.73 10.23
N SER A 19 8.62 -4.42 10.27
CA SER A 19 8.19 -3.44 9.25
C SER A 19 9.18 -3.29 8.10
N TRP A 20 10.39 -3.83 8.22
CA TRP A 20 11.36 -3.79 7.13
C TRP A 20 10.90 -4.70 5.97
N HIS A 21 10.37 -4.08 4.92
CA HIS A 21 9.91 -4.77 3.72
C HIS A 21 11.04 -4.95 2.68
N GLY A 22 12.29 -4.59 3.01
CA GLY A 22 13.36 -4.48 2.02
C GLY A 22 13.11 -3.38 0.99
N PRO A 23 14.01 -3.19 0.02
CA PRO A 23 13.77 -2.29 -1.12
C PRO A 23 12.71 -2.90 -2.05
N TYR A 24 11.78 -2.06 -2.53
CA TYR A 24 10.82 -2.49 -3.55
C TYR A 24 11.53 -2.91 -4.84
N THR A 25 11.03 -3.98 -5.46
CA THR A 25 11.44 -4.40 -6.80
C THR A 25 10.89 -3.45 -7.87
N GLU A 26 11.48 -3.46 -9.06
CA GLU A 26 11.02 -2.64 -10.19
C GLU A 26 9.58 -2.98 -10.61
N GLU A 27 9.16 -4.25 -10.47
CA GLU A 27 7.78 -4.65 -10.71
C GLU A 27 6.81 -4.08 -9.67
N GLU A 28 7.20 -4.06 -8.39
CA GLU A 28 6.38 -3.48 -7.32
C GLU A 28 6.26 -1.97 -7.47
N LEU A 29 7.34 -1.28 -7.82
CA LEU A 29 7.32 0.15 -8.12
C LEU A 29 6.39 0.45 -9.30
N ASN A 30 6.50 -0.30 -10.40
CA ASN A 30 5.60 -0.17 -11.55
C ASN A 30 4.13 -0.42 -11.18
N LYS A 31 3.85 -1.40 -10.31
CA LYS A 31 2.50 -1.64 -9.79
C LYS A 31 2.01 -0.46 -8.95
N GLN A 32 2.84 0.09 -8.07
CA GLN A 32 2.50 1.26 -7.26
C GLN A 32 2.22 2.49 -8.12
N GLU A 33 3.02 2.75 -9.16
CA GLU A 33 2.77 3.85 -10.11
C GLU A 33 1.42 3.69 -10.83
N LYS A 34 1.08 2.48 -11.26
CA LYS A 34 -0.23 2.20 -11.87
C LYS A 34 -1.38 2.43 -10.89
N ILE A 35 -1.25 1.94 -9.65
CA ILE A 35 -2.25 2.15 -8.59
C ILE A 35 -2.42 3.65 -8.33
N SER A 36 -1.33 4.42 -8.28
CA SER A 36 -1.40 5.87 -8.08
C SER A 36 -2.25 6.55 -9.15
N LYS A 37 -2.05 6.20 -10.43
CA LYS A 37 -2.85 6.77 -11.53
C LYS A 37 -4.34 6.44 -11.38
N TYR A 38 -4.67 5.20 -10.99
CA TYR A 38 -6.05 4.81 -10.75
C TYR A 38 -6.69 5.55 -9.57
N LEU A 39 -5.92 5.86 -8.52
CA LEU A 39 -6.40 6.67 -7.39
C LEU A 39 -6.67 8.12 -7.81
N ASP A 40 -5.82 8.69 -8.66
CA ASP A 40 -6.04 10.04 -9.21
C ASP A 40 -7.31 10.09 -10.07
N GLU A 41 -7.51 9.11 -10.96
CA GLU A 41 -8.74 8.99 -11.75
C GLU A 41 -9.98 8.80 -10.86
N TYR A 42 -9.88 7.96 -9.82
CA TYR A 42 -10.97 7.72 -8.88
C TYR A 42 -11.35 9.00 -8.12
N SER A 43 -10.36 9.78 -7.71
CA SER A 43 -10.56 11.07 -7.02
C SER A 43 -11.21 12.11 -7.95
N ALA A 44 -10.84 12.10 -9.23
CA ALA A 44 -11.40 13.00 -10.24
C ALA A 44 -12.82 12.62 -10.71
N ALA A 45 -13.23 11.36 -10.52
CA ALA A 45 -14.54 10.86 -10.95
C ALA A 45 -15.69 11.57 -10.24
N LYS A 46 -16.71 11.95 -11.02
CA LYS A 46 -17.83 12.79 -10.54
C LYS A 46 -18.98 11.98 -9.98
N ASP A 47 -19.10 10.71 -10.40
CA ASP A 47 -20.16 9.82 -9.96
C ASP A 47 -19.67 8.43 -9.58
N GLU A 48 -20.54 7.72 -8.86
CA GLU A 48 -20.28 6.38 -8.32
C GLU A 48 -20.11 5.32 -9.42
N LYS A 49 -20.71 5.53 -10.61
CA LYS A 49 -20.62 4.58 -11.71
C LYS A 49 -19.26 4.64 -12.37
N GLU A 50 -18.72 5.84 -12.58
CA GLU A 50 -17.34 6.06 -13.06
C GLU A 50 -16.34 5.46 -12.08
N ARG A 51 -16.49 5.74 -10.77
CA ARG A 51 -15.65 5.18 -9.72
C ARG A 51 -15.61 3.65 -9.73
N ARG A 52 -16.77 3.00 -9.84
CA ARG A 52 -16.85 1.53 -9.93
C ARG A 52 -16.15 0.98 -11.17
N LEU A 53 -16.24 1.69 -12.31
CA LEU A 53 -15.55 1.28 -13.53
C LEU A 53 -14.03 1.39 -13.39
N ILE A 54 -13.53 2.47 -12.78
CA ILE A 54 -12.11 2.69 -12.51
C ILE A 54 -11.56 1.60 -11.59
N VAL A 55 -12.26 1.31 -10.48
CA VAL A 55 -11.88 0.23 -9.55
C VAL A 55 -11.87 -1.11 -10.25
N LYS A 56 -12.87 -1.40 -11.09
CA LYS A 56 -12.92 -2.65 -11.85
C LYS A 56 -11.72 -2.78 -12.80
N LYS A 57 -11.40 -1.73 -13.57
CA LYS A 57 -10.23 -1.72 -14.46
C LYS A 57 -8.92 -1.95 -13.71
N CYS A 58 -8.73 -1.25 -12.59
CA CYS A 58 -7.58 -1.43 -11.72
C CYS A 58 -7.45 -2.89 -11.24
N TYR A 59 -8.57 -3.51 -10.85
CA TYR A 59 -8.60 -4.92 -10.45
C TYR A 59 -8.25 -5.87 -11.60
N ASP A 60 -8.90 -5.68 -12.75
CA ASP A 60 -8.70 -6.53 -13.93
C ASP A 60 -7.26 -6.43 -14.47
N GLU A 61 -6.60 -5.27 -14.39
CA GLU A 61 -5.22 -5.11 -14.90
C GLU A 61 -4.12 -5.57 -13.93
N LEU A 62 -4.34 -5.47 -12.62
CA LEU A 62 -3.29 -5.74 -11.62
C LEU A 62 -3.45 -7.08 -10.90
N TRP A 63 -4.67 -7.63 -10.86
CA TRP A 63 -4.98 -8.82 -10.05
C TRP A 63 -5.79 -9.91 -10.76
N ALA A 64 -6.33 -9.69 -11.97
CA ALA A 64 -6.94 -10.78 -12.74
C ALA A 64 -5.84 -11.64 -13.38
N ASN A 65 -5.43 -12.69 -12.65
CA ASN A 65 -4.77 -13.88 -13.21
C ASN A 65 -5.83 -14.86 -13.71
#